data_AF-A0A353H682-F1
#
_entry.id   AF-A0A353H682-F1
#
_cell.length_a   1.000
_cell.length_b   1.000
_cell.length_c   1.000
_cell.angle_alpha   90.00
_cell.angle_beta   90.00
_cell.angle_gamma   90.00
#
_symmetry.space_group_name_H-M   'P 1'
#
loop_
_entity.id
_entity.type
_entity.pdbx_description
1 polymer ?
#
loop_
_entity_poly.entity_id
_entity_poly.type
_entity_poly.pdbx_seq_one_letter_code
_entity_poly.pdbx_strand_id
1 'polypeptide(L)'
;MGISGARTRCFTHSQFKYVPSLVNRDRECVIDIHPSDAHAKMISDGDSIKVETPRGCIYMKARISDVVHQGSIRIAWGWGEFNPDYNLNNLTDDDRRSDITATPSNRSFMCNISKISE
;
A
#
# COMPACT_ATOMS: atom_id res chain seq x y z
N MET A 1 -7.12 -5.43 -7.15
CA MET A 1 -7.92 -4.85 -6.06
C MET A 1 -6.98 -4.50 -4.91
N GLY A 2 -6.90 -3.23 -4.52
CA GLY A 2 -6.04 -2.76 -3.44
C GLY A 2 -6.72 -2.95 -2.09
N ILE A 3 -5.97 -3.46 -1.11
CA ILE A 3 -6.41 -3.64 0.27
C ILE A 3 -5.55 -2.77 1.17
N SER A 4 -6.19 -1.86 1.91
CA SER A 4 -5.53 -1.01 2.88
C SER A 4 -5.40 -1.67 4.26
N GLY A 5 -4.53 -1.10 5.09
CA GLY A 5 -4.48 -1.43 6.51
C GLY A 5 -3.58 -2.62 6.87
N ALA A 6 -2.57 -2.92 6.05
CA ALA A 6 -1.45 -3.72 6.54
C ALA A 6 -0.71 -2.92 7.62
N ARG A 7 -0.62 -3.53 8.81
CA ARG A 7 -0.04 -2.92 10.01
C ARG A 7 0.93 -3.90 10.63
N THR A 8 1.92 -3.36 11.32
CA THR A 8 2.91 -4.13 12.04
C THR A 8 2.83 -3.82 13.53
N ARG A 9 3.49 -4.66 14.33
CA ARG A 9 3.51 -4.48 15.78
C ARG A 9 4.45 -3.36 16.23
N CYS A 10 5.30 -2.85 15.34
CA CYS A 10 6.31 -1.85 15.67
C CYS A 10 5.77 -0.41 15.61
N PHE A 11 4.62 -0.19 14.96
CA PHE A 11 4.09 1.16 14.72
C PHE A 11 2.60 1.24 15.04
N THR A 12 2.18 2.41 15.52
CA THR A 12 0.77 2.73 15.75
C THR A 12 0.36 3.81 14.76
N HIS A 13 -0.35 3.40 13.71
CA HIS A 13 -0.72 4.31 12.64
C HIS A 13 0.51 5.03 12.02
N SER A 14 0.49 6.35 11.93
CA SER A 14 1.63 7.15 11.46
C SER A 14 2.68 7.43 12.54
N GLN A 15 2.43 7.02 13.78
CA GLN A 15 3.33 7.29 14.90
C GLN A 15 4.52 6.32 14.92
N PHE A 16 5.58 6.76 15.60
CA PHE A 16 6.80 5.98 15.87
C PHE A 16 7.66 5.63 14.64
N LYS A 17 7.31 6.15 13.45
CA LYS A 17 8.08 5.98 12.20
C LYS A 17 9.46 6.64 12.22
N TYR A 18 9.71 7.55 13.16
CA TYR A 18 11.01 8.22 13.34
C TYR A 18 11.86 7.61 14.47
N VAL A 19 11.38 6.57 15.16
CA VAL A 19 12.13 5.91 16.24
C VAL A 19 13.08 4.88 15.61
N PRO A 20 14.41 5.08 15.62
CA PRO A 20 15.32 4.26 14.82
C PRO A 20 15.31 2.77 15.21
N SER A 21 15.15 2.46 16.50
CA SER A 21 15.09 1.07 16.98
C SER A 21 13.87 0.32 16.45
N LEU A 22 12.74 1.00 16.23
CA LEU A 22 11.51 0.41 15.68
C LEU A 22 11.61 0.25 14.16
N VAL A 23 12.13 1.25 13.46
CA VAL A 23 12.37 1.19 12.00
C VAL A 23 13.41 0.13 11.63
N ASN A 24 14.45 -0.04 12.43
CA ASN A 24 15.46 -1.07 12.20
C ASN A 24 14.93 -2.48 12.47
N ARG A 25 13.95 -2.63 13.37
CA ARG A 25 13.30 -3.90 13.65
C ARG A 25 12.35 -4.32 12.54
N ASP A 26 11.77 -3.35 11.82
CA ASP A 26 10.69 -3.58 10.89
C ASP A 26 10.63 -2.46 9.83
N ARG A 27 10.93 -2.84 8.57
CA ARG A 27 10.87 -1.98 7.38
C ARG A 27 9.72 -2.36 6.45
N GLU A 28 8.55 -2.69 7.00
CA GLU A 28 7.32 -3.06 6.27
C GLU A 28 6.66 -1.86 5.53
N CYS A 29 7.46 -1.00 4.91
CA CYS A 29 6.99 0.03 3.98
C CYS A 29 6.90 -0.58 2.57
N VAL A 30 6.11 -1.64 2.42
CA VAL A 30 6.04 -2.47 1.21
C VAL A 30 4.60 -2.72 0.76
N ILE A 31 4.45 -3.19 -0.47
CA ILE A 31 3.21 -3.70 -1.04
C ILE A 31 3.37 -5.19 -1.26
N ASP A 32 2.55 -6.00 -0.60
CA ASP A 32 2.48 -7.43 -0.87
C ASP A 32 1.76 -7.66 -2.21
N ILE A 33 2.39 -8.43 -3.10
CA ILE A 33 1.88 -8.80 -4.41
C ILE A 33 1.96 -10.31 -4.56
N HIS A 34 0.88 -10.94 -5.01
CA HIS A 34 0.86 -12.36 -5.27
C HIS A 34 1.87 -12.74 -6.38
N PRO A 35 2.61 -13.86 -6.27
CA PRO A 35 3.63 -14.25 -7.26
C PRO A 35 3.13 -14.28 -8.71
N SER A 36 1.91 -14.76 -8.96
CA SER A 36 1.34 -14.81 -10.32
C SER A 36 1.12 -13.43 -10.92
N ASP A 37 0.66 -12.46 -10.12
CA ASP A 37 0.42 -11.09 -10.60
C ASP A 37 1.74 -10.37 -10.84
N ALA A 38 2.71 -10.57 -9.94
CA ALA A 38 4.05 -10.03 -10.06
C ALA A 38 4.73 -10.52 -11.34
N HIS A 39 4.67 -11.84 -11.60
CA HIS A 39 5.19 -12.43 -12.84
C HIS A 39 4.51 -11.83 -14.08
N ALA A 40 3.17 -11.76 -14.10
CA ALA A 40 2.42 -11.19 -15.21
C ALA A 40 2.75 -9.71 -15.48
N LYS A 41 3.17 -8.96 -14.45
CA LYS A 41 3.52 -7.54 -14.50
C LYS A 41 5.03 -7.28 -14.57
N MET A 42 5.86 -8.33 -14.64
CA MET A 42 7.33 -8.24 -14.62
C MET A 42 7.88 -7.47 -13.41
N ILE A 43 7.25 -7.65 -12.25
CA ILE A 43 7.65 -7.05 -10.97
C ILE A 43 8.43 -8.11 -10.18
N SER A 44 9.62 -7.74 -9.74
CA SER A 44 10.46 -8.54 -8.84
C SER A 44 10.38 -8.05 -7.41
N ASP A 45 10.81 -8.89 -6.47
CA ASP A 45 10.91 -8.50 -5.06
C ASP A 45 11.85 -7.31 -4.88
N GLY A 46 11.43 -6.32 -4.10
CA GLY A 46 12.19 -5.09 -3.85
C GLY A 46 12.09 -4.02 -4.94
N ASP A 47 11.47 -4.30 -6.10
CA ASP A 47 11.24 -3.30 -7.15
C ASP A 47 10.39 -2.14 -6.62
N SER A 48 10.75 -0.91 -7.02
CA SER A 48 9.88 0.25 -6.81
C SER A 48 8.71 0.18 -7.80
N ILE A 49 7.49 0.21 -7.26
CA ILE A 49 6.28 0.15 -8.07
C ILE A 49 5.40 1.38 -7.83
N LYS A 50 4.68 1.78 -8.87
CA LYS A 50 3.60 2.76 -8.80
C LYS A 50 2.29 2.00 -8.58
N VAL A 51 1.51 2.43 -7.59
CA VAL A 51 0.09 2.07 -7.48
C VAL A 51 -0.73 3.29 -7.83
N GLU A 52 -1.71 3.13 -8.70
CA GLU A 52 -2.52 4.25 -9.15
C GLU A 52 -4.02 3.93 -9.16
N THR A 53 -4.78 5.00 -8.95
CA THR A 53 -6.24 5.06 -9.07
C THR A 53 -6.59 6.35 -9.83
N PRO A 54 -7.85 6.55 -10.25
CA PRO A 54 -8.27 7.83 -10.82
C PRO A 54 -8.03 9.05 -9.91
N ARG A 55 -7.85 8.83 -8.60
CA ARG A 55 -7.63 9.91 -7.61
C ARG A 55 -6.17 10.31 -7.46
N GLY A 56 -5.24 9.43 -7.78
CA GLY A 56 -3.83 9.67 -7.51
C GLY A 56 -2.99 8.40 -7.53
N CYS A 57 -1.76 8.54 -7.06
CA CYS A 57 -0.80 7.45 -7.03
C CYS A 57 0.11 7.52 -5.80
N ILE A 58 0.74 6.38 -5.52
CA ILE A 58 1.80 6.22 -4.51
C ILE A 58 2.93 5.38 -5.12
N TYR A 59 4.10 5.44 -4.49
CA TYR A 59 5.29 4.72 -4.92
C TYR A 59 5.85 3.93 -3.74
N MET A 60 5.90 2.60 -3.81
CA MET A 60 6.45 1.79 -2.71
C MET A 60 7.16 0.55 -3.26
N LYS A 61 7.97 -0.10 -2.43
CA LYS A 61 8.63 -1.34 -2.82
C LYS A 61 7.65 -2.51 -2.86
N ALA A 62 7.77 -3.35 -3.86
CA ALA A 62 7.08 -4.61 -3.95
C ALA A 62 7.70 -5.64 -2.98
N ARG A 63 6.85 -6.43 -2.34
CA ARG A 63 7.22 -7.68 -1.69
C ARG A 63 6.40 -8.81 -2.33
N ILE A 64 7.08 -9.82 -2.86
CA ILE A 64 6.39 -10.95 -3.50
C ILE A 64 6.02 -11.95 -2.41
N SER A 65 4.72 -12.17 -2.22
CA SER A 65 4.21 -13.04 -1.16
C SER A 65 2.82 -13.57 -1.49
N ASP A 66 2.56 -14.80 -1.08
CA ASP A 66 1.26 -15.48 -1.15
C ASP A 66 0.32 -15.13 0.03
N VAL A 67 0.72 -14.21 0.91
CA VAL A 67 -0.14 -13.68 1.99
C VAL A 67 -1.38 -12.94 1.47
N VAL A 68 -1.35 -12.53 0.20
CA VAL A 68 -2.45 -11.88 -0.50
C VAL A 68 -2.90 -12.75 -1.67
N HIS A 69 -4.22 -12.83 -1.87
CA HIS A 69 -4.79 -13.59 -2.97
C HIS A 69 -4.46 -12.96 -4.33
N GLN A 70 -4.32 -13.78 -5.37
CA GLN A 70 -4.18 -13.33 -6.75
C GLN A 70 -5.28 -12.31 -7.15
N GLY A 71 -4.92 -11.30 -7.93
CA GLY A 71 -5.77 -10.17 -8.29
C GLY A 71 -5.88 -9.11 -7.20
N SER A 72 -5.23 -9.29 -6.05
CA SER A 72 -5.23 -8.33 -4.95
C SER A 72 -3.81 -7.94 -4.53
N ILE A 73 -3.68 -6.72 -4.02
CA ILE A 73 -2.44 -6.24 -3.37
C ILE A 73 -2.76 -5.78 -1.96
N ARG A 74 -1.82 -5.96 -1.04
CA ARG A 74 -1.96 -5.50 0.34
C ARG A 74 -0.91 -4.42 0.61
N ILE A 75 -1.37 -3.22 0.92
CA ILE A 75 -0.54 -2.02 0.96
C ILE A 75 -0.27 -1.64 2.43
N ALA A 76 1.01 -1.42 2.75
CA ALA A 76 1.41 -0.90 4.05
C ALA A 76 0.78 0.46 4.35
N TRP A 77 0.30 0.62 5.58
CA TRP A 77 -0.47 1.79 5.98
C TRP A 77 0.27 2.67 6.99
N GLY A 78 -0.03 3.98 6.97
CA GLY A 78 0.52 4.96 7.92
C GLY A 78 1.91 5.48 7.57
N TRP A 79 2.34 5.41 6.30
CA TRP A 79 3.66 5.88 5.87
C TRP A 79 3.67 7.28 5.25
N GLY A 80 2.50 7.90 5.04
CA GLY A 80 2.38 9.20 4.38
C GLY A 80 3.07 10.36 5.11
N GLU A 81 3.08 10.36 6.45
CA GLU A 81 3.80 11.36 7.24
C GLU A 81 5.32 11.19 7.13
N PHE A 82 5.78 9.95 6.96
CA PHE A 82 7.21 9.65 6.80
C PHE A 82 7.70 10.02 5.40
N ASN A 83 6.92 9.74 4.37
CA ASN A 83 7.14 10.20 3.00
C ASN A 83 5.77 10.37 2.30
N PRO A 84 5.44 11.57 1.77
CA PRO A 84 4.19 11.83 1.05
C PRO A 84 3.94 10.87 -0.12
N ASP A 85 4.99 10.38 -0.79
CA ASP A 85 4.88 9.42 -1.88
C ASP A 85 4.34 8.05 -1.43
N TYR A 86 4.37 7.77 -0.12
CA TYR A 86 3.91 6.52 0.49
C TYR A 86 2.52 6.67 1.12
N ASN A 87 1.86 7.81 0.90
CA ASN A 87 0.56 8.09 1.50
C ASN A 87 -0.57 7.33 0.79
N LEU A 88 -0.86 6.11 1.27
CA LEU A 88 -1.97 5.28 0.78
C LEU A 88 -3.28 6.04 0.60
N ASN A 89 -3.58 7.00 1.48
CA ASN A 89 -4.85 7.74 1.43
C ASN A 89 -5.01 8.56 0.13
N ASN A 90 -3.92 8.82 -0.61
CA ASN A 90 -3.97 9.43 -1.94
C ASN A 90 -4.65 8.53 -3.00
N LEU A 91 -4.88 7.24 -2.69
CA LEU A 91 -5.57 6.29 -3.56
C LEU A 91 -7.08 6.18 -3.24
N THR A 92 -7.52 6.64 -2.07
CA THR A 92 -8.87 6.37 -1.54
C THR A 92 -9.83 7.52 -1.75
N ASP A 93 -11.12 7.20 -1.82
CA ASP A 93 -12.21 8.16 -1.99
C ASP A 93 -12.76 8.62 -0.64
N ASP A 94 -12.95 9.93 -0.45
CA ASP A 94 -13.65 10.50 0.70
C ASP A 94 -14.94 11.26 0.32
N ASP A 95 -15.21 11.42 -0.99
CA ASP A 95 -16.37 12.18 -1.48
C ASP A 95 -17.65 11.33 -1.45
N ARG A 96 -17.53 10.02 -1.74
CA ARG A 96 -18.65 9.07 -1.68
C ARG A 96 -18.73 8.41 -0.32
N ARG A 97 -19.81 8.68 0.40
CA ARG A 97 -20.07 8.13 1.73
C ARG A 97 -21.35 7.30 1.70
N SER A 98 -21.39 6.27 2.54
CA SER A 98 -22.59 5.48 2.77
C SER A 98 -23.72 6.35 3.34
N ASP A 99 -24.93 6.26 2.78
CA ASP A 99 -26.09 7.01 3.25
C ASP A 99 -26.54 6.61 4.68
N ILE A 100 -26.13 5.42 5.14
CA ILE A 100 -26.49 4.90 6.46
C ILE A 100 -25.41 5.23 7.49
N THR A 101 -24.15 4.98 7.15
CA THR A 101 -23.03 5.06 8.11
C THR A 101 -22.20 6.33 7.98
N ALA A 102 -22.43 7.13 6.93
CA ALA A 102 -21.65 8.32 6.59
C ALA A 102 -20.13 8.07 6.47
N THR A 103 -19.71 6.82 6.21
CA THR A 103 -18.30 6.43 6.08
C THR A 103 -17.91 6.19 4.62
N PRO A 104 -16.68 6.53 4.20
CA PRO A 104 -16.13 6.17 2.89
C PRO A 104 -15.67 4.71 2.81
N SER A 105 -15.50 4.19 1.58
CA SER A 105 -14.97 2.84 1.33
C SER A 105 -13.44 2.81 1.30
N ASN A 106 -12.79 2.95 2.45
CA ASN A 106 -11.32 3.09 2.53
C ASN A 106 -10.57 1.76 2.63
N ARG A 107 -11.26 0.63 2.81
CA ARG A 107 -10.61 -0.67 3.02
C ARG A 107 -10.15 -1.33 1.73
N SER A 108 -10.94 -1.17 0.67
CA SER A 108 -10.80 -1.91 -0.58
C SER A 108 -11.17 -1.02 -1.75
N PHE A 109 -10.36 -1.02 -2.80
CA PHE A 109 -10.55 -0.17 -3.98
C PHE A 109 -9.91 -0.80 -5.22
N MET A 110 -10.33 -0.37 -6.41
CA MET A 110 -9.68 -0.78 -7.65
C MET A 110 -8.43 0.07 -7.89
N CYS A 111 -7.36 -0.57 -8.33
CA CYS A 111 -6.09 0.08 -8.62
C CYS A 111 -5.35 -0.68 -9.72
N ASN A 112 -4.44 0.01 -10.39
CA ASN A 112 -3.45 -0.59 -11.26
C ASN A 112 -2.07 -0.53 -10.59
N ILE A 113 -1.20 -1.48 -10.96
CA ILE A 113 0.21 -1.50 -10.56
C ILE A 113 1.10 -1.56 -11.80
N SER A 114 2.23 -0.87 -11.72
CA SER A 114 3.30 -0.92 -12.71
C SER A 114 4.66 -0.77 -12.04
N LYS A 115 5.68 -1.43 -12.62
CA LYS A 115 7.07 -1.19 -12.27
C LYS A 115 7.48 0.21 -12.71
N ILE A 116 8.24 0.91 -11.87
CA ILE A 116 8.90 2.15 -12.25
C ILE A 116 10.21 1.75 -12.92
N SER A 117 10.34 2.02 -14.21
CA SER A 117 11.61 1.98 -14.91
C SER A 117 12.35 3.29 -14.66
N GLU A 118 13.62 3.20 -14.23
CA GLU A 118 14.55 4.33 -14.29
C GLU A 118 14.78 4.77 -15.74
#